data_AF-A0A1G8GJC3-F1
#
_entry.id   AF-A0A1G8GJC3-F1
#
_cell.length_a   1.000
_cell.length_b   1.000
_cell.length_c   1.000
_cell.angle_alpha   90.00
_cell.angle_beta   90.00
_cell.angle_gamma   90.00
#
_symmetry.space_group_name_H-M   'P 1'
#
loop_
_entity.id
_entity.type
_entity.pdbx_description
1 polymer ?
#
loop_
_entity_poly.entity_id
_entity_poly.type
_entity_poly.pdbx_seq_one_letter_code
_entity_poly.pdbx_strand_id
1 'polypeptide(L)'
;MRIFILPFIILFSLNTYAISFDVNQRAFYLVDSCQQYTELYNENGQKKWWSVFTTSREDALRIGYCLGVIEQVQRGELCPNGIEQYKIDPTYAMASAIARMENSEVLRTDTNGTIRKALCPSTY
;
A
#
# COMPACT_ATOMS: atom_id res chain seq x y z
N MET A 1 -33.60 37.80 -20.22
CA MET A 1 -33.43 36.33 -20.25
C MET A 1 -32.42 35.93 -19.18
N ARG A 2 -32.88 35.35 -18.07
CA ARG A 2 -32.01 34.81 -17.00
C ARG A 2 -31.65 33.38 -17.38
N ILE A 3 -30.38 33.15 -17.63
CA ILE A 3 -29.82 31.87 -18.07
C ILE A 3 -29.68 30.95 -16.84
N PHE A 4 -30.39 29.82 -16.85
CA PHE A 4 -30.37 28.79 -15.80
C PHE A 4 -29.21 27.80 -16.06
N ILE A 5 -27.97 28.12 -15.65
CA ILE A 5 -26.79 27.22 -15.73
C ILE A 5 -26.56 26.47 -14.40
N LEU A 6 -27.63 26.08 -13.70
CA LEU A 6 -27.53 25.34 -12.44
C LEU A 6 -27.82 23.82 -12.53
N PRO A 7 -28.61 23.29 -13.49
CA PRO A 7 -28.91 21.85 -13.46
C PRO A 7 -27.84 20.97 -14.14
N PHE A 8 -26.92 21.53 -14.91
CA PHE A 8 -25.99 20.72 -15.72
C PHE A 8 -24.78 20.20 -14.93
N ILE A 9 -24.43 20.82 -13.79
CA ILE A 9 -23.24 20.44 -13.00
C ILE A 9 -23.50 19.22 -12.09
N ILE A 10 -24.77 18.91 -11.78
CA ILE A 10 -25.12 17.89 -10.78
C ILE A 10 -25.07 16.46 -11.35
N LEU A 11 -25.04 16.30 -12.67
CA LEU A 11 -25.10 14.97 -13.31
C LEU A 11 -23.74 14.29 -13.51
N PHE A 12 -22.61 14.95 -13.23
CA PHE A 12 -21.28 14.38 -13.46
C PHE A 12 -20.71 13.59 -12.26
N SER A 13 -21.44 13.51 -11.13
CA SER A 13 -20.87 13.11 -9.84
C SER A 13 -21.01 11.62 -9.47
N LEU A 14 -21.58 10.75 -10.30
CA LEU A 14 -22.11 9.45 -9.82
C LEU A 14 -21.62 8.20 -10.57
N ASN A 15 -20.34 8.14 -10.95
CA ASN A 15 -19.71 6.87 -11.36
C ASN A 15 -18.65 6.45 -10.33
N THR A 16 -19.08 6.16 -9.10
CA THR A 16 -18.22 5.50 -8.11
C THR A 16 -18.24 4.00 -8.39
N TYR A 17 -17.29 3.51 -9.18
CA TYR A 17 -17.07 2.06 -9.31
C TYR A 17 -16.47 1.55 -7.99
N ALA A 18 -17.28 0.89 -7.17
CA ALA A 18 -16.79 0.14 -6.03
C ALA A 18 -16.07 -1.11 -6.57
N ILE A 19 -14.74 -1.11 -6.54
CA ILE A 19 -13.94 -2.29 -6.90
C ILE A 19 -13.99 -3.26 -5.70
N SER A 20 -14.77 -4.33 -5.82
CA SER A 20 -14.76 -5.42 -4.84
C SER A 20 -13.50 -6.27 -5.06
N PHE A 21 -12.51 -6.14 -4.20
CA PHE A 21 -11.35 -7.04 -4.18
C PHE A 21 -11.66 -8.28 -3.35
N ASP A 22 -11.32 -9.46 -3.88
CA ASP A 22 -11.23 -10.69 -3.09
C ASP A 22 -10.11 -10.57 -2.02
N VAL A 23 -10.23 -11.28 -0.91
CA VAL A 23 -9.23 -11.25 0.18
C VAL A 23 -7.83 -11.66 -0.29
N ASN A 24 -7.72 -12.67 -1.16
CA ASN A 24 -6.42 -13.09 -1.69
C ASN A 24 -5.90 -12.05 -2.68
N GLN A 25 -6.78 -11.50 -3.52
CA GLN A 25 -6.41 -10.42 -4.44
C GLN A 25 -5.91 -9.18 -3.70
N ARG A 26 -6.45 -8.86 -2.51
CA ARG A 26 -5.92 -7.77 -1.67
C ARG A 26 -4.51 -8.05 -1.15
N ALA A 27 -4.23 -9.28 -0.75
CA ALA A 27 -2.89 -9.65 -0.28
C ALA A 27 -1.85 -9.56 -1.40
N PHE A 28 -2.17 -10.06 -2.60
CA PHE A 28 -1.32 -9.88 -3.80
C PHE A 28 -1.17 -8.40 -4.18
N TYR A 29 -2.26 -7.64 -4.14
CA TYR A 29 -2.23 -6.21 -4.42
C TYR A 29 -1.36 -5.43 -3.42
N LEU A 30 -1.33 -5.84 -2.14
CA LEU A 30 -0.43 -5.27 -1.15
C LEU A 30 1.05 -5.54 -1.48
N VAL A 31 1.39 -6.78 -1.84
CA VAL A 31 2.76 -7.15 -2.22
C VAL A 31 3.22 -6.37 -3.46
N ASP A 32 2.38 -6.33 -4.51
CA ASP A 32 2.63 -5.54 -5.72
C ASP A 32 2.80 -4.05 -5.41
N SER A 33 1.94 -3.51 -4.54
CA SER A 33 2.02 -2.12 -4.10
C SER A 33 3.32 -1.79 -3.36
N CYS A 34 3.80 -2.69 -2.50
CA CYS A 34 5.06 -2.51 -1.79
C CYS A 34 6.27 -2.77 -2.68
N GLN A 35 6.17 -3.66 -3.66
CA GLN A 35 7.20 -3.81 -4.70
C GLN A 35 7.35 -2.50 -5.48
N GLN A 36 6.25 -1.91 -5.95
CA GLN A 36 6.26 -0.64 -6.65
C GLN A 36 6.88 0.50 -5.82
N TYR A 37 6.64 0.51 -4.51
CA TYR A 37 7.29 1.44 -3.58
C TYR A 37 8.82 1.25 -3.58
N THR A 38 9.32 0.02 -3.41
CA THR A 38 10.77 -0.26 -3.39
C THR A 38 11.48 -0.02 -4.72
N GLU A 39 10.74 -0.08 -5.83
CA GLU A 39 11.22 0.29 -7.16
C GLU A 39 11.44 1.79 -7.29
N LEU A 40 10.61 2.62 -6.65
CA LEU A 40 10.63 4.07 -6.79
C LEU A 40 11.36 4.78 -5.63
N TYR A 41 11.50 4.14 -4.47
CA TYR A 41 12.19 4.67 -3.30
C TYR A 41 13.48 3.87 -3.01
N ASN A 42 14.47 4.51 -2.40
CA ASN A 42 15.67 3.84 -1.91
C ASN A 42 15.57 3.57 -0.39
N GLU A 43 16.57 2.86 0.15
CA GLU A 43 16.67 2.50 1.58
C GLU A 43 16.76 3.69 2.54
N ASN A 44 17.00 4.89 2.01
CA ASN A 44 17.03 6.15 2.76
C ASN A 44 15.69 6.90 2.66
N GLY A 45 14.65 6.28 2.11
CA GLY A 45 13.32 6.86 1.96
C GLY A 45 13.24 7.94 0.89
N GLN A 46 14.29 8.07 0.08
CA GLN A 46 14.37 9.07 -0.98
C GLN A 46 13.79 8.51 -2.27
N LYS A 47 12.90 9.29 -2.89
CA LYS A 47 12.39 9.00 -4.23
C LYS A 47 13.57 8.97 -5.21
N LYS A 48 13.76 7.88 -5.94
CA LYS A 48 14.79 7.77 -6.98
C LYS A 48 14.54 8.85 -8.02
N TRP A 49 15.59 9.55 -8.45
CA TRP A 49 15.48 10.73 -9.31
C TRP A 49 14.63 10.49 -10.59
N TRP A 50 14.69 9.28 -11.16
CA TRP A 50 13.94 8.89 -12.36
C TRP A 50 12.44 8.65 -12.13
N SER A 51 12.03 8.37 -10.90
CA SER A 51 10.65 8.03 -10.55
C SER A 51 9.67 9.17 -10.86
N VAL A 52 10.11 10.43 -10.84
CA VAL A 52 9.25 11.58 -11.12
C VAL A 52 8.70 11.54 -12.55
N PHE A 53 9.44 10.97 -13.49
CA PHE A 53 9.04 10.88 -14.89
C PHE A 53 8.28 9.60 -15.22
N THR A 54 8.40 8.56 -14.39
CA THR A 54 7.83 7.22 -14.65
C THR A 54 6.65 6.86 -13.76
N THR A 55 6.41 7.57 -12.66
CA THR A 55 5.29 7.27 -11.74
C THR A 55 3.97 7.67 -12.41
N SER A 56 3.16 6.69 -12.78
CA SER A 56 1.78 6.94 -13.23
C SER A 56 0.86 7.27 -12.05
N ARG A 57 -0.37 7.74 -12.33
CA ARG A 57 -1.39 7.98 -11.28
C ARG A 57 -1.75 6.69 -10.54
N GLU A 58 -1.73 5.56 -11.26
CA GLU A 58 -2.03 4.24 -10.71
C GLU A 58 -0.92 3.78 -9.78
N ASP A 59 0.34 4.00 -10.15
CA ASP A 59 1.50 3.66 -9.31
C ASP A 59 1.51 4.49 -8.03
N ALA A 60 1.18 5.78 -8.11
CA ALA A 60 1.07 6.63 -6.94
C ALA A 60 0.00 6.12 -5.96
N LEU A 61 -1.11 5.56 -6.47
CA LEU A 61 -2.18 5.00 -5.65
C LEU A 61 -1.77 3.67 -5.00
N ARG A 62 -1.06 2.80 -5.73
CA ARG A 62 -0.45 1.57 -5.20
C ARG A 62 0.56 1.87 -4.09
N ILE A 63 1.48 2.80 -4.35
CA ILE A 63 2.44 3.28 -3.33
C ILE A 63 1.70 3.80 -2.10
N GLY A 64 0.67 4.61 -2.29
CA GLY A 64 -0.17 5.12 -1.20
C GLY A 64 -0.82 3.99 -0.38
N TYR A 65 -1.23 2.91 -1.03
CA TYR A 65 -1.78 1.73 -0.36
C TYR A 65 -0.73 1.03 0.53
N CYS A 66 0.49 0.79 0.02
CA CYS A 66 1.57 0.21 0.84
C CYS A 66 1.94 1.10 2.03
N LEU A 67 2.08 2.41 1.80
CA LEU A 67 2.38 3.39 2.84
C LEU A 67 1.31 3.42 3.95
N GLY A 68 0.03 3.41 3.57
CA GLY A 68 -1.07 3.40 4.53
C GLY A 68 -1.07 2.14 5.41
N VAL A 69 -0.77 0.98 4.84
CA VAL A 69 -0.65 -0.28 5.61
C VAL A 69 0.54 -0.23 6.57
N ILE A 70 1.68 0.27 6.12
CA ILE A 70 2.86 0.43 6.98
C ILE A 70 2.57 1.39 8.14
N GLU A 71 1.87 2.49 7.88
CA GLU A 71 1.47 3.43 8.92
C GLU A 71 0.57 2.78 9.97
N GLN A 72 -0.40 1.95 9.57
CA GLN A 72 -1.24 1.18 10.49
C GLN A 72 -0.41 0.23 11.37
N VAL A 73 0.59 -0.43 10.77
CA VAL A 73 1.51 -1.31 11.50
C VAL A 73 2.36 -0.51 12.48
N GLN A 74 2.90 0.65 12.07
CA GLN A 74 3.70 1.55 12.92
C GLN A 74 2.89 2.10 14.11
N ARG A 75 1.59 2.31 13.96
CA ARG A 75 0.67 2.68 15.06
C ARG A 75 0.38 1.54 16.03
N GLY A 76 0.90 0.33 15.78
CA GLY A 76 0.73 -0.84 16.63
C GLY A 76 -0.62 -1.54 16.45
N GLU A 77 -1.41 -1.21 15.42
CA GLU A 77 -2.74 -1.80 15.19
C GLU A 77 -2.67 -3.30 14.84
N LEU A 78 -1.58 -3.73 14.19
CA LEU A 78 -1.36 -5.13 13.78
C LEU A 78 -0.28 -5.86 14.60
N CYS A 79 0.82 -5.18 14.93
CA CYS A 79 1.97 -5.72 15.65
C CYS A 79 2.28 -4.85 16.90
N PRO A 80 1.61 -5.08 18.05
CA PRO A 80 1.76 -4.21 19.23
C PRO A 80 3.20 -4.12 19.79
N ASN A 81 4.02 -5.15 19.59
CA ASN A 81 5.42 -5.21 20.08
C ASN A 81 6.44 -5.51 18.95
N GLY A 82 6.02 -5.50 17.68
CA GLY A 82 6.76 -6.15 16.58
C GLY A 82 7.61 -5.26 15.69
N ILE A 83 7.59 -3.95 15.92
CA ILE A 83 8.20 -2.96 15.01
C ILE A 83 9.49 -2.33 15.56
N GLU A 84 9.87 -2.66 16.79
CA GLU A 84 11.07 -2.12 17.46
C GLU A 84 12.38 -2.50 16.72
N GLN A 85 12.34 -3.57 15.93
CA GLN A 85 13.43 -4.06 15.09
C GLN A 85 13.76 -3.16 13.88
N TYR A 86 12.87 -2.24 13.48
CA TYR A 86 13.03 -1.39 12.30
C TYR A 86 13.57 0.00 12.68
N LYS A 87 14.89 0.12 12.88
CA LYS A 87 15.54 1.31 13.44
C LYS A 87 16.03 2.34 12.40
N ILE A 88 16.26 1.91 11.15
CA ILE A 88 16.74 2.76 10.05
C ILE A 88 15.69 2.67 8.94
N ASP A 89 15.12 3.81 8.56
CA ASP A 89 13.96 3.96 7.67
C ASP A 89 12.93 2.81 7.80
N PRO A 90 12.10 2.83 8.87
CA PRO A 90 11.16 1.77 9.15
C PRO A 90 10.19 1.53 7.99
N THR A 91 9.91 2.56 7.19
CA THR A 91 8.99 2.47 6.07
C THR A 91 9.59 1.64 4.94
N TYR A 92 10.82 1.94 4.51
CA TYR A 92 11.47 1.14 3.47
C TYR A 92 11.74 -0.30 3.93
N ALA A 93 12.20 -0.48 5.16
CA ALA A 93 12.49 -1.80 5.69
C ALA A 93 11.22 -2.67 5.75
N MET A 94 10.09 -2.13 6.23
CA MET A 94 8.81 -2.84 6.23
C MET A 94 8.27 -3.09 4.82
N ALA A 95 8.32 -2.09 3.93
CA ALA A 95 7.88 -2.24 2.53
C ALA A 95 8.68 -3.34 1.82
N SER A 96 9.99 -3.37 2.01
CA SER A 96 10.87 -4.38 1.39
C SER A 96 10.67 -5.79 1.97
N ALA A 97 10.29 -5.93 3.23
CA ALA A 97 9.93 -7.23 3.82
C ALA A 97 8.64 -7.79 3.20
N ILE A 98 7.60 -6.94 3.03
CA ILE A 98 6.34 -7.33 2.37
C ILE A 98 6.58 -7.65 0.88
N ALA A 99 7.37 -6.82 0.18
CA ALA A 99 7.64 -7.00 -1.25
C ALA A 99 8.41 -8.29 -1.59
N ARG A 100 9.09 -8.91 -0.61
CA ARG A 100 9.85 -10.15 -0.79
C ARG A 100 9.03 -11.42 -0.56
N MET A 101 7.75 -11.31 -0.18
CA MET A 101 6.90 -12.46 0.06
C MET A 101 6.66 -13.26 -1.22
N GLU A 102 6.73 -14.59 -1.11
CA GLU A 102 6.46 -15.45 -2.26
C GLU A 102 4.96 -15.61 -2.50
N ASN A 103 4.56 -15.76 -3.76
CA ASN A 103 3.16 -15.98 -4.14
C ASN A 103 2.53 -17.21 -3.44
N SER A 104 3.33 -18.23 -3.15
CA SER A 104 2.92 -19.45 -2.42
C SER A 104 2.50 -19.15 -0.98
N GLU A 105 3.12 -18.14 -0.36
CA GLU A 105 2.86 -17.69 1.00
C GLU A 105 1.64 -16.78 1.03
N VAL A 106 1.56 -15.84 0.09
CA VAL A 106 0.46 -14.89 -0.07
C VAL A 106 -0.86 -15.61 -0.35
N LEU A 107 -0.85 -16.69 -1.15
CA LEU A 107 -2.05 -17.48 -1.47
C LEU A 107 -2.64 -18.19 -0.24
N ARG A 108 -1.85 -18.39 0.82
CA ARG A 108 -2.26 -19.12 2.03
C ARG A 108 -2.74 -18.20 3.15
N THR A 109 -2.68 -16.88 2.95
CA THR A 109 -2.96 -15.90 4.01
C THR A 109 -3.78 -14.73 3.48
N ASP A 110 -4.66 -14.17 4.31
CA ASP A 110 -5.28 -12.89 4.02
C ASP A 110 -4.28 -11.72 4.13
N THR A 111 -4.72 -10.49 3.87
CA THR A 111 -3.88 -9.29 3.96
C THR A 111 -3.24 -9.10 5.34
N ASN A 112 -3.99 -9.33 6.43
CA ASN A 112 -3.46 -9.18 7.79
C ASN A 112 -2.49 -10.31 8.14
N GLY A 113 -2.76 -11.54 7.68
CA GLY A 113 -1.86 -12.67 7.79
C GLY A 113 -0.55 -12.44 7.04
N THR A 114 -0.62 -11.85 5.85
CA THR A 114 0.53 -11.44 5.02
C THR A 114 1.39 -10.42 5.77
N ILE A 115 0.77 -9.35 6.28
CA ILE A 115 1.44 -8.32 7.07
C ILE A 115 2.09 -8.91 8.33
N ARG A 116 1.35 -9.75 9.08
CA ARG A 116 1.85 -10.38 10.30
C ARG A 116 3.03 -11.29 10.03
N LYS A 117 2.96 -12.09 8.96
CA LYS A 117 4.03 -13.00 8.56
C LYS A 117 5.28 -12.25 8.12
N ALA A 118 5.13 -11.14 7.40
CA ALA A 118 6.26 -10.33 6.95
C ALA A 118 6.89 -9.48 8.07
N LEU A 119 6.07 -8.90 8.95
CA LEU A 119 6.50 -7.80 9.82
C LEU A 119 6.51 -8.12 11.31
N CYS A 120 5.60 -8.97 11.81
CA CYS A 120 5.59 -9.28 13.24
C CYS A 120 6.58 -10.43 13.53
N PRO A 121 7.48 -10.29 14.52
CA PRO A 121 8.31 -11.39 14.98
C PRO A 121 7.42 -12.51 15.56
N SER A 122 7.75 -13.76 15.26
CA SER A 122 7.09 -14.93 15.85
C SER A 122 7.49 -15.01 17.32
N THR A 123 6.62 -14.55 18.21
CA THR A 123 6.72 -14.85 19.64
C THR A 123 6.48 -16.35 19.81
N TYR A 124 7.57 -17.12 19.95
CA TYR A 124 7.54 -18.46 20.51
C TYR A 124 7.27 -18.42 22.02
#